data_AF-A0A4Q2S8F1-F1
#
_entry.id   AF-A0A4Q2S8F1-F1
#
_cell.length_a   1.000
_cell.length_b   1.000
_cell.length_c   1.000
_cell.angle_alpha   90.00
_cell.angle_beta   90.00
_cell.angle_gamma   90.00
#
_symmetry.space_group_name_H-M   'P 1'
#
loop_
_entity.id
_entity.type
_entity.pdbx_description
1 polymer ?
#
loop_
_entity_poly.entity_id
_entity_poly.type
_entity_poly.pdbx_seq_one_letter_code
_entity_poly.pdbx_strand_id
1 'polypeptide(L)'
;MDWYVLAPAAATRDLWVSLAGPTAPEYGVWTAPSGKALHEALATEGPPGVHDVEWYFMPQREHYGKRLVDALWQGGDGLKVYSERMCAVLESCSARLQTWPADIRHRNGSPVDGYLSVLEEVDSPGPVHSVFRGRRVGRVTISGEVRTALLHAGMTGLDIREAPSAFPRDNHWV
;
A
#
# COMPACT_ATOMS: atom_id res chain seq x y z
N MET A 1 -6.86 -15.18 19.07
CA MET A 1 -6.21 -13.98 18.50
C MET A 1 -7.08 -13.53 17.36
N ASP A 2 -7.60 -12.31 17.44
CA ASP A 2 -8.53 -11.79 16.45
C ASP A 2 -7.77 -11.16 15.29
N TRP A 3 -8.25 -11.39 14.08
CA TRP A 3 -7.64 -10.91 12.84
C TRP A 3 -8.56 -9.92 12.15
N TYR A 4 -7.96 -8.97 11.44
CA TYR A 4 -8.69 -7.95 10.71
C TYR A 4 -8.03 -7.71 9.35
N VAL A 5 -8.84 -7.42 8.34
CA VAL A 5 -8.34 -6.89 7.06
C VAL A 5 -8.34 -5.37 7.15
N LEU A 6 -7.17 -4.78 6.91
CA LEU A 6 -6.96 -3.36 6.73
C LEU A 6 -6.83 -3.04 5.24
N ALA A 7 -7.62 -2.07 4.78
CA ALA A 7 -7.50 -1.48 3.45
C ALA A 7 -7.45 0.05 3.58
N PRO A 8 -6.85 0.76 2.60
CA PRO A 8 -7.08 2.19 2.48
C PRO A 8 -8.58 2.46 2.30
N ALA A 9 -9.10 3.51 2.91
CA ALA A 9 -10.49 3.90 2.75
C ALA A 9 -10.69 4.47 1.34
N ALA A 10 -11.54 3.84 0.55
CA ALA A 10 -11.95 4.35 -0.77
C ALA A 10 -12.96 5.51 -0.63
N ALA A 11 -12.65 6.52 0.18
CA ALA A 11 -13.48 7.71 0.33
C ALA A 11 -13.14 8.74 -0.76
N THR A 12 -14.13 9.25 -1.49
CA THR A 12 -13.95 10.15 -2.65
C THR A 12 -13.30 11.49 -2.32
N ARG A 13 -13.35 11.93 -1.06
CA ARG A 13 -12.71 13.16 -0.57
C ARG A 13 -11.22 13.00 -0.28
N ASP A 14 -10.74 11.77 -0.17
CA ASP A 14 -9.35 11.46 0.18
C ASP A 14 -8.48 11.47 -1.06
N LEU A 15 -7.19 11.76 -0.87
CA LEU A 15 -6.22 11.68 -1.94
C LEU A 15 -6.06 10.22 -2.37
N TRP A 16 -6.39 9.93 -3.63
CA TRP A 16 -6.10 8.65 -4.27
C TRP A 16 -5.01 8.86 -5.29
N VAL A 17 -4.06 7.95 -5.35
CA VAL A 17 -2.89 8.06 -6.23
C VAL A 17 -2.84 6.92 -7.24
N SER A 18 -2.14 7.13 -8.34
CA SER A 18 -1.76 6.08 -9.29
C SER A 18 -0.30 6.28 -9.67
N LEU A 19 0.34 5.18 -10.09
CA LEU A 19 1.65 5.26 -10.71
C LEU A 19 1.57 6.14 -11.97
N ALA A 20 2.57 6.99 -12.12
CA ALA A 20 2.76 7.88 -13.25
C ALA A 20 4.27 8.04 -13.52
N GLY A 21 4.61 8.45 -14.73
CA GLY A 21 5.99 8.75 -15.10
C GLY A 21 6.12 9.12 -16.57
N PRO A 22 7.29 9.63 -16.99
CA PRO A 22 7.50 10.10 -18.36
C PRO A 22 7.36 9.00 -19.42
N THR A 23 7.60 7.75 -19.05
CA THR A 23 7.52 6.58 -19.93
C THR A 23 6.24 5.76 -19.76
N ALA A 24 5.31 6.23 -18.93
CA ALA A 24 4.03 5.56 -18.73
C ALA A 24 3.23 5.56 -20.05
N PRO A 25 2.78 4.40 -20.55
CA PRO A 25 1.99 4.34 -21.77
C PRO A 25 0.59 4.92 -21.53
N GLU A 26 0.00 5.52 -22.56
CA GLU A 26 -1.40 5.98 -22.52
C GLU A 26 -2.37 4.80 -22.36
N TYR A 27 -2.06 3.67 -23.01
CA TYR A 27 -2.83 2.43 -22.95
C TYR A 27 -1.90 1.22 -22.81
N GLY A 28 -2.33 0.22 -22.04
CA GLY A 28 -1.62 -1.05 -21.89
C GLY A 28 -0.72 -1.11 -20.65
N VAL A 29 0.12 -2.15 -20.61
CA VAL A 29 0.98 -2.45 -19.46
C VAL A 29 2.23 -1.57 -19.52
N TRP A 30 2.50 -0.85 -18.44
CA TRP A 30 3.79 -0.19 -18.25
C TRP A 30 4.83 -1.23 -17.83
N THR A 31 5.82 -1.46 -18.66
CA THR A 31 6.83 -2.51 -18.49
C THR A 31 8.20 -1.90 -18.19
N ALA A 32 8.89 -2.44 -17.18
CA ALA A 32 10.27 -2.07 -16.87
C ALA A 32 11.24 -2.69 -17.91
N PRO A 33 12.50 -2.19 -18.02
CA PRO A 33 13.49 -2.76 -18.94
C PRO A 33 13.76 -4.27 -18.74
N SER A 34 13.52 -4.79 -17.54
CA SER A 34 13.58 -6.22 -17.21
C SER A 34 12.49 -7.07 -17.88
N GLY A 35 11.49 -6.46 -18.53
CA GLY A 35 10.35 -7.11 -19.15
C GLY A 35 9.18 -7.38 -18.19
N LYS A 36 9.34 -7.12 -16.89
CA LYS A 36 8.26 -7.23 -15.90
C LYS A 36 7.34 -6.01 -15.93
N ALA A 37 6.06 -6.22 -15.65
CA ALA A 37 5.15 -5.11 -15.44
C ALA A 37 5.62 -4.26 -14.23
N LEU A 38 5.63 -2.94 -14.37
CA LEU A 38 6.18 -2.02 -13.37
C LEU A 38 5.50 -2.20 -12.01
N HIS A 39 4.17 -2.30 -11.99
CA HIS A 39 3.40 -2.50 -10.76
C HIS A 39 3.74 -3.84 -10.09
N GLU A 40 3.98 -4.89 -10.87
CA GLU A 40 4.34 -6.22 -10.35
C GLU A 40 5.75 -6.21 -9.76
N ALA A 41 6.71 -5.60 -10.45
CA ALA A 41 8.07 -5.43 -9.93
C ALA A 41 8.06 -4.59 -8.64
N LEU A 42 7.30 -3.50 -8.59
CA LEU A 42 7.12 -2.70 -7.37
C LEU A 42 6.46 -3.49 -6.22
N ALA A 43 5.45 -4.30 -6.51
CA ALA A 43 4.77 -5.12 -5.51
C ALA A 43 5.63 -6.27 -4.95
N THR A 44 6.63 -6.72 -5.71
CA THR A 44 7.44 -7.90 -5.35
C THR A 44 8.81 -7.51 -4.83
N GLU A 45 9.49 -6.61 -5.52
CA GLU A 45 10.88 -6.20 -5.31
C GLU A 45 11.00 -4.79 -4.71
N GLY A 46 9.92 -4.01 -4.70
CA GLY A 46 9.92 -2.62 -4.25
C GLY A 46 10.62 -1.69 -5.26
N PRO A 47 10.88 -0.43 -4.86
CA PRO A 47 11.63 0.53 -5.68
C PRO A 47 12.96 0.01 -6.26
N PRO A 48 13.77 -0.80 -5.53
CA PRO A 48 15.00 -1.36 -6.10
C PRO A 48 14.79 -2.22 -7.35
N GLY A 49 13.63 -2.86 -7.53
CA GLY A 49 13.33 -3.69 -8.70
C GLY A 49 13.05 -2.92 -10.00
N VAL A 50 12.91 -1.59 -9.91
CA VAL A 50 12.55 -0.72 -11.05
C VAL A 50 13.41 0.56 -11.10
N HIS A 51 14.65 0.48 -10.59
CA HIS A 51 15.56 1.62 -10.46
C HIS A 51 15.89 2.33 -11.79
N ASP A 52 15.74 1.65 -12.92
CA ASP A 52 15.98 2.19 -14.27
C ASP A 52 14.77 2.92 -14.88
N VAL A 53 13.67 3.05 -14.14
CA VAL A 53 12.45 3.72 -14.59
C VAL A 53 12.16 4.90 -13.67
N GLU A 54 11.99 6.09 -14.24
CA GLU A 54 11.44 7.22 -13.48
C GLU A 54 9.93 7.02 -13.29
N TRP A 55 9.50 6.93 -12.03
CA TRP A 55 8.10 6.80 -11.64
C TRP A 55 7.83 7.59 -10.36
N TYR A 56 6.57 7.97 -10.18
CA TYR A 56 6.05 8.65 -9.00
C TYR A 56 4.56 8.37 -8.85
N PHE A 57 4.01 8.70 -7.69
CA PHE A 57 2.58 8.67 -7.43
C PHE A 57 1.95 10.04 -7.71
N MET A 58 0.86 10.06 -8.46
CA MET A 58 0.10 11.27 -8.75
C MET A 58 -1.39 11.06 -8.47
N PRO A 59 -2.18 12.11 -8.14
CA PRO A 59 -3.61 11.99 -7.95
C PRO A 59 -4.28 11.30 -9.14
N GLN A 60 -5.07 10.25 -8.87
CA GLN A 60 -5.83 9.57 -9.90
C GLN A 60 -6.70 10.56 -10.68
N ARG A 61 -6.76 10.40 -12.00
CA ARG A 61 -7.44 11.37 -12.87
C ARG A 61 -8.93 11.50 -12.54
N GLU A 62 -9.56 10.37 -12.22
CA GLU A 62 -10.98 10.20 -11.91
C GLU A 62 -11.35 10.60 -10.46
N HIS A 63 -10.36 10.81 -9.59
CA HIS A 63 -10.56 11.17 -8.19
C HIS A 63 -9.99 12.55 -7.88
N TYR A 64 -10.84 13.42 -7.34
CA TYR A 64 -10.51 14.83 -7.09
C TYR A 64 -10.33 15.14 -5.59
N GLY A 65 -10.42 14.12 -4.73
CA GLY A 65 -10.10 14.24 -3.32
C GLY A 65 -8.66 14.72 -3.12
N LYS A 66 -8.47 15.63 -2.17
CA LYS A 66 -7.17 16.22 -1.82
C LYS A 66 -6.80 16.04 -0.37
N ARG A 67 -7.70 15.44 0.43
CA ARG A 67 -7.44 15.24 1.85
C ARG A 67 -6.35 14.19 2.01
N LEU A 68 -5.23 14.61 2.57
CA LEU A 68 -4.15 13.70 2.97
C LEU A 68 -4.62 12.83 4.13
N VAL A 69 -4.31 11.54 4.05
CA VAL A 69 -4.70 10.51 5.02
C VAL A 69 -3.60 9.48 5.14
N ASP A 70 -3.62 8.65 6.18
CA ASP A 70 -2.46 7.84 6.55
C ASP A 70 -2.23 6.62 5.67
N ALA A 71 -3.28 6.09 5.05
CA ALA A 71 -3.17 5.07 4.02
C ALA A 71 -3.79 5.58 2.73
N LEU A 72 -2.96 5.75 1.69
CA LEU A 72 -3.42 6.21 0.39
C LEU A 72 -3.92 5.04 -0.47
N TRP A 73 -5.03 5.26 -1.16
CA TRP A 73 -5.54 4.32 -2.14
C TRP A 73 -4.71 4.41 -3.42
N GLN A 74 -4.24 3.27 -3.94
CA GLN A 74 -3.45 3.21 -5.17
C GLN A 74 -3.95 2.21 -6.21
N GLY A 75 -5.25 1.88 -6.23
CA GLY A 75 -5.81 0.99 -7.25
C GLY A 75 -5.55 -0.51 -7.04
N GLY A 76 -4.83 -0.89 -5.98
CA GLY A 76 -4.69 -2.30 -5.57
C GLY A 76 -3.36 -2.96 -5.94
N ASP A 77 -2.40 -2.19 -6.44
CA ASP A 77 -1.13 -2.61 -7.07
C ASP A 77 -0.10 -3.30 -6.16
N GLY A 78 -0.49 -3.82 -4.99
CA GLY A 78 0.35 -4.66 -4.13
C GLY A 78 1.47 -3.91 -3.37
N LEU A 79 2.05 -2.85 -3.93
CA LEU A 79 2.79 -1.84 -3.15
C LEU A 79 1.80 -1.03 -2.33
N LYS A 80 2.17 -0.60 -1.12
CA LYS A 80 1.34 0.27 -0.27
C LYS A 80 1.98 1.63 -0.13
N VAL A 81 1.18 2.66 0.11
CA VAL A 81 1.64 4.02 0.38
C VAL A 81 1.03 4.45 1.69
N TYR A 82 1.87 4.53 2.72
CA TYR A 82 1.48 4.88 4.08
C TYR A 82 2.23 6.12 4.53
N SER A 83 1.62 6.92 5.40
CA SER A 83 2.33 8.00 6.07
C SER A 83 3.44 7.44 6.96
N GLU A 84 4.50 8.21 7.17
CA GLU A 84 5.60 7.85 8.07
C GLU A 84 5.09 7.52 9.48
N ARG A 85 4.12 8.31 9.99
CA ARG A 85 3.55 8.08 11.32
C ARG A 85 2.80 6.75 11.42
N MET A 86 2.15 6.31 10.34
CA MET A 86 1.48 5.01 10.32
C MET A 86 2.50 3.88 10.33
N CYS A 87 3.58 3.98 9.52
CA CYS A 87 4.67 3.00 9.55
C CYS A 87 5.26 2.87 10.95
N ALA A 88 5.53 3.99 11.63
CA ALA A 88 6.02 3.98 13.01
C ALA A 88 5.07 3.27 13.99
N VAL A 89 3.76 3.44 13.84
CA VAL A 89 2.77 2.70 14.66
C VAL A 89 2.81 1.20 14.36
N LEU A 90 2.84 0.81 13.09
CA LEU A 90 2.91 -0.60 12.70
C LEU A 90 4.20 -1.26 13.22
N GLU A 91 5.34 -0.60 13.07
CA GLU A 91 6.65 -1.07 13.56
C GLU A 91 6.68 -1.18 15.09
N SER A 92 6.03 -0.26 15.81
CA SER A 92 5.89 -0.35 17.27
C SER A 92 5.15 -1.61 17.73
N CYS A 93 4.28 -2.15 16.86
CA CYS A 93 3.61 -3.44 17.04
C CYS A 93 4.40 -4.62 16.44
N SER A 94 5.71 -4.47 16.23
CA SER A 94 6.61 -5.48 15.65
C SER A 94 6.27 -5.90 14.21
N ALA A 95 5.61 -5.03 13.42
CA ALA A 95 5.43 -5.28 11.99
C ALA A 95 6.79 -5.32 11.28
N ARG A 96 6.98 -6.33 10.42
CA ARG A 96 8.15 -6.43 9.54
C ARG A 96 7.83 -5.76 8.22
N LEU A 97 8.19 -4.49 8.11
CA LEU A 97 7.96 -3.69 6.92
C LEU A 97 9.28 -3.47 6.20
N GLN A 98 9.24 -3.50 4.86
CA GLN A 98 10.27 -2.90 4.03
C GLN A 98 9.71 -1.57 3.52
N THR A 99 10.46 -0.49 3.74
CA THR A 99 10.00 0.87 3.46
C THR A 99 11.01 1.67 2.67
N TRP A 100 10.52 2.50 1.77
CA TRP A 100 11.31 3.47 1.01
C TRP A 100 10.56 4.80 0.93
N PRO A 101 11.23 5.95 0.80
CA PRO A 101 10.56 7.20 0.51
C PRO A 101 9.63 7.07 -0.70
N ALA A 102 8.38 7.53 -0.58
CA ALA A 102 7.46 7.60 -1.71
C ALA A 102 7.58 8.96 -2.39
N ASP A 103 7.84 8.97 -3.70
CA ASP A 103 7.70 10.18 -4.52
C ASP A 103 6.22 10.38 -4.83
N ILE A 104 5.55 11.24 -4.08
CA ILE A 104 4.14 11.61 -4.31
C ILE A 104 4.11 13.07 -4.77
N ARG A 105 3.35 13.36 -5.83
CA ARG A 105 3.24 14.70 -6.41
C ARG A 105 1.79 15.09 -6.55
N HIS A 106 1.47 16.34 -6.27
CA HIS A 106 0.19 16.94 -6.66
C HIS A 106 0.10 17.08 -8.21
N ARG A 107 -1.10 17.36 -8.74
CA ARG A 107 -1.31 17.48 -10.20
C ARG A 107 -0.49 18.59 -10.87
N ASN A 108 -0.06 19.59 -10.10
CA ASN A 108 0.84 20.66 -10.55
C ASN A 108 2.33 20.27 -10.46
N GLY A 109 2.64 19.04 -10.08
CA GLY A 109 4.00 18.52 -9.91
C GLY A 109 4.65 18.82 -8.56
N SER A 110 4.03 19.58 -7.66
CA SER A 110 4.64 19.86 -6.35
C SER A 110 4.67 18.61 -5.46
N PRO A 111 5.74 18.37 -4.69
CA PRO A 111 5.87 17.18 -3.86
C PRO A 111 4.88 17.14 -2.69
N VAL A 112 4.61 15.93 -2.20
CA VAL A 112 3.86 15.63 -0.98
C VAL A 112 4.75 14.77 -0.09
N ASP A 113 5.26 15.37 0.99
CA ASP A 113 6.20 14.72 1.90
C ASP A 113 5.50 13.84 2.96
N GLY A 114 6.29 13.04 3.68
CA GLY A 114 5.84 12.29 4.85
C GLY A 114 5.18 10.94 4.54
N TYR A 115 5.48 10.35 3.38
CA TYR A 115 4.95 9.05 2.96
C TYR A 115 6.05 8.09 2.54
N LEU A 116 5.78 6.81 2.78
CA LEU A 116 6.63 5.69 2.46
C LEU A 116 5.89 4.72 1.54
N SER A 117 6.64 4.17 0.58
CA SER A 117 6.27 2.97 -0.16
C SER A 117 6.56 1.77 0.72
N VAL A 118 5.59 0.86 0.88
CA VAL A 118 5.63 -0.19 1.90
C VAL A 118 5.34 -1.56 1.29
N LEU A 119 6.19 -2.51 1.64
CA LEU A 119 5.99 -3.93 1.44
C LEU A 119 5.92 -4.66 2.79
N GLU A 120 4.85 -5.41 2.99
CA GLU A 120 4.63 -6.25 4.17
C GLU A 120 5.18 -7.68 4.00
N GLU A 121 5.28 -8.41 5.11
CA GLU A 121 5.53 -9.87 5.12
C GLU A 121 4.43 -10.63 4.36
N VAL A 122 4.82 -11.63 3.55
CA VAL A 122 3.89 -12.38 2.69
C VAL A 122 3.79 -13.85 3.05
N ASP A 123 4.80 -14.41 3.73
CA ASP A 123 4.90 -15.86 3.91
C ASP A 123 4.47 -16.31 5.31
N SER A 124 4.67 -15.45 6.31
CA SER A 124 4.44 -15.77 7.72
C SER A 124 3.37 -14.86 8.35
N PRO A 125 2.47 -15.40 9.19
CA PRO A 125 1.46 -14.60 9.87
C PRO A 125 2.09 -13.83 11.05
N GLY A 126 2.69 -12.68 10.74
CA GLY A 126 3.11 -11.68 11.73
C GLY A 126 1.95 -10.81 12.22
N PRO A 127 2.21 -9.77 13.03
CA PRO A 127 1.17 -8.82 13.45
C PRO A 127 0.61 -8.00 12.29
N VAL A 128 1.37 -7.85 11.20
CA VAL A 128 0.96 -7.29 9.92
C VAL A 128 1.52 -8.17 8.82
N HIS A 129 0.69 -8.63 7.90
CA HIS A 129 1.12 -9.46 6.78
C HIS A 129 0.11 -9.42 5.64
N SER A 130 0.45 -10.03 4.51
CA SER A 130 -0.41 -10.03 3.35
C SER A 130 -1.64 -10.91 3.54
N VAL A 131 -2.74 -10.52 2.88
CA VAL A 131 -4.02 -11.24 2.95
C VAL A 131 -3.95 -12.62 2.29
N PHE A 132 -3.03 -12.79 1.34
CA PHE A 132 -2.72 -14.06 0.67
C PHE A 132 -1.29 -14.47 1.00
N ARG A 133 -1.04 -15.76 1.20
CA ARG A 133 0.33 -16.24 1.33
C ARG A 133 1.10 -16.09 0.02
N GLY A 134 2.33 -15.60 0.10
CA GLY A 134 3.24 -15.45 -1.04
C GLY A 134 2.82 -14.38 -2.06
N ARG A 135 1.77 -13.59 -1.80
CA ARG A 135 1.25 -12.61 -2.75
C ARG A 135 0.74 -11.35 -2.06
N ARG A 136 1.24 -10.19 -2.52
CA ARG A 136 0.73 -8.88 -2.12
C ARG A 136 -0.47 -8.44 -2.95
N VAL A 137 -1.40 -7.77 -2.26
CA VAL A 137 -2.54 -7.04 -2.82
C VAL A 137 -2.68 -5.72 -2.08
N GLY A 138 -3.52 -4.78 -2.53
CA GLY A 138 -3.71 -3.48 -1.86
C GLY A 138 -4.30 -3.51 -0.43
N ARG A 139 -4.36 -4.68 0.23
CA ARG A 139 -4.89 -4.89 1.58
C ARG A 139 -3.92 -5.75 2.37
N VAL A 140 -3.94 -5.63 3.69
CA VAL A 140 -3.14 -6.44 4.62
C VAL A 140 -4.02 -7.05 5.70
N THR A 141 -3.62 -8.19 6.24
CA THR A 141 -4.16 -8.69 7.51
C THR A 141 -3.37 -8.08 8.66
N ILE A 142 -4.06 -7.66 9.71
CA ILE A 142 -3.49 -7.12 10.95
C ILE A 142 -4.06 -7.86 12.16
N SER A 143 -3.27 -7.93 13.24
CA SER A 143 -3.74 -8.43 14.54
C SER A 143 -4.68 -7.43 15.23
N GLY A 144 -5.43 -7.92 16.24
CA GLY A 144 -6.24 -7.05 17.11
C GLY A 144 -5.43 -6.00 17.89
N GLU A 145 -4.18 -6.30 18.23
CA GLU A 145 -3.27 -5.33 18.87
C GLU A 145 -2.94 -4.18 17.91
N VAL A 146 -2.54 -4.50 16.67
CA VAL A 146 -2.27 -3.50 15.64
C VAL A 146 -3.51 -2.65 15.35
N ARG A 147 -4.69 -3.27 15.24
CA ARG A 147 -5.94 -2.54 15.09
C ARG A 147 -6.14 -1.53 16.20
N THR A 148 -5.93 -1.95 17.46
CA THR A 148 -6.10 -1.09 18.62
C THR A 148 -5.11 0.08 18.60
N ALA A 149 -3.85 -0.18 18.27
CA ALA A 149 -2.82 0.84 18.15
C ALA A 149 -3.14 1.88 17.08
N LEU A 150 -3.59 1.45 15.88
CA LEU A 150 -3.98 2.34 14.79
C LEU A 150 -5.16 3.24 15.17
N LEU A 151 -6.18 2.69 15.84
CA LEU A 151 -7.35 3.44 16.30
C LEU A 151 -6.98 4.44 17.40
N HIS A 152 -6.18 4.02 18.38
CA HIS A 152 -5.73 4.89 19.47
C HIS A 152 -4.85 6.04 18.96
N ALA A 153 -4.01 5.79 17.95
CA ALA A 153 -3.19 6.82 17.32
C ALA A 153 -3.98 7.76 16.38
N GLY A 154 -5.29 7.52 16.19
CA GLY A 154 -6.14 8.36 15.35
C GLY A 154 -5.76 8.30 13.87
N MET A 155 -5.34 7.14 13.38
CA MET A 155 -5.02 6.95 11.96
C MET A 155 -6.27 7.11 11.08
N THR A 156 -6.09 7.68 9.91
CA THR A 156 -7.12 8.09 8.96
C THR A 156 -6.96 7.42 7.61
N GLY A 157 -8.02 7.40 6.80
CA GLY A 157 -7.99 6.75 5.50
C GLY A 157 -7.93 5.22 5.60
N LEU A 158 -8.52 4.64 6.65
CA LEU A 158 -8.52 3.21 6.91
C LEU A 158 -9.95 2.63 6.84
N ASP A 159 -10.09 1.46 6.24
CA ASP A 159 -11.25 0.58 6.35
C ASP A 159 -10.76 -0.73 7.00
N ILE A 160 -11.24 -1.01 8.22
CA ILE A 160 -10.82 -2.16 9.03
C ILE A 160 -12.04 -3.04 9.27
N ARG A 161 -11.95 -4.31 8.87
CA ARG A 161 -13.03 -5.29 9.02
C ARG A 161 -12.50 -6.57 9.63
N GLU A 162 -13.33 -7.28 10.38
CA GLU A 162 -12.97 -8.58 10.95
C GLU A 162 -12.60 -9.59 9.84
N ALA A 163 -11.64 -10.44 10.15
CA ALA A 163 -11.17 -11.51 9.30
C ALA A 163 -11.36 -12.86 10.01
N PRO A 164 -11.85 -13.91 9.32
CA PRO A 164 -12.08 -15.21 9.92
C PRO A 164 -10.80 -15.97 10.29
N SER A 165 -9.64 -15.58 9.73
CA SER A 165 -8.33 -16.20 9.98
C SER A 165 -7.19 -15.23 9.64
N ALA A 166 -5.95 -15.63 9.91
CA ALA A 166 -4.75 -14.85 9.54
C ALA A 166 -4.65 -14.67 8.01
N PHE A 167 -4.88 -15.72 7.24
CA PHE A 167 -4.93 -15.66 5.78
C PHE A 167 -6.35 -15.93 5.30
N PRO A 168 -7.26 -14.95 5.42
CA PRO A 168 -8.69 -15.15 5.15
C PRO A 168 -9.00 -15.37 3.66
N ARG A 169 -7.99 -15.28 2.79
CA ARG A 169 -8.11 -15.53 1.36
C ARG A 169 -7.28 -16.72 0.87
N ASP A 170 -6.58 -17.40 1.78
CA ASP A 170 -6.03 -18.74 1.52
C ASP A 170 -7.16 -19.77 1.72
N ASN A 171 -8.25 -19.62 0.95
CA ASN A 171 -9.26 -20.65 0.90
C ASN A 171 -8.69 -21.77 0.04
N HIS A 172 -8.17 -22.81 0.70
CA HIS A 172 -8.05 -24.11 0.08
C HIS A 172 -9.42 -24.47 -0.51
N TRP A 173 -9.49 -24.61 -1.85
CA TRP A 173 -10.46 -25.53 -2.40
C TRP A 173 -10.11 -26.90 -1.80
N VAL A 174 -10.87 -27.29 -0.77
CA VAL A 174 -11.01 -28.69 -0.37
C VAL A 174 -12.11 -29.28 -1.22
#